data_AF-A0A4Q4ZRB8-F1
#
_entry.id   AF-A0A4Q4ZRB8-F1
#
_cell.length_a   1.000
_cell.length_b   1.000
_cell.length_c   1.000
_cell.angle_alpha   90.00
_cell.angle_beta   90.00
_cell.angle_gamma   90.00
#
_symmetry.space_group_name_H-M   'P 1'
#
loop_
_entity.id
_entity.type
_entity.pdbx_description
1 polymer ?
#
loop_
_entity_poly.entity_id
_entity_poly.type
_entity_poly.pdbx_seq_one_letter_code
_entity_poly.pdbx_strand_id
1 'polypeptide(L)'
;MALLDLTLPTPATAFIATLPWLSLSVTALCAYATARCIYLLYFHPASQFPGPKFAAISNVPYACHWLRGRWPWAVEEMVKKYDLMDFGTGDGGFIWEQDPAKRREVAKKILPAFSTKAIKAKEPIVHQHIDFFIEKMKSVGGGSEGVDMNTWMLWLAMDMSADLAYNRELHQMRDEKSSDFMETLLGTNLFGTIIQVSKKFPLLAPLAYLFVPPRVIRKVPKTFKMNSQEVQRRIDRRGNTRHPDFVDYMLPPDAPAPTTKKEKVHLEQVALQLFIAGFDPIQLVFFGSLFFLLKEPEILENLVQEIRSSFESYDEIVPDVLAALPYLNACIHETLRLHSANATGMPRTSPGAFVDGIYIPKGLLPVRSGPEGMYWAGDRMEPD
;
A
#
# COMPACT_ATOMS: atom_id res chain seq x y z
N MET A 1 73.19 5.25 -3.44
CA MET A 1 72.33 4.13 -3.02
C MET A 1 71.79 4.39 -1.63
N ALA A 2 70.58 4.94 -1.54
CA ALA A 2 69.82 4.97 -0.30
C ALA A 2 68.36 4.71 -0.70
N LEU A 3 68.01 3.43 -0.79
CA LEU A 3 66.63 2.99 -0.97
C LEU A 3 65.91 3.20 0.37
N LEU A 4 64.91 4.08 0.39
CA LEU A 4 63.98 4.18 1.51
C LEU A 4 63.14 2.89 1.55
N ASP A 5 63.39 2.06 2.56
CA ASP A 5 62.50 0.95 2.93
C ASP A 5 61.18 1.51 3.49
N LEU A 6 60.20 1.71 2.60
CA LEU A 6 58.81 1.92 2.98
C LEU A 6 58.17 0.55 3.27
N THR A 7 58.31 0.09 4.51
CA THR A 7 57.60 -1.10 4.98
C THR A 7 56.11 -0.79 5.08
N LEU A 8 55.32 -1.33 4.14
CA LEU A 8 53.85 -1.22 4.19
C LEU A 8 53.33 -1.87 5.49
N PRO A 9 52.43 -1.21 6.23
CA PRO A 9 51.91 -1.75 7.49
C PRO A 9 51.20 -3.08 7.24
N THR A 10 51.55 -4.10 8.02
CA THR A 10 50.89 -5.41 7.95
C THR A 10 49.41 -5.26 8.35
N PRO A 11 48.49 -6.08 7.81
CA PRO A 11 47.04 -5.94 8.06
C PRO A 11 46.67 -5.96 9.55
N ALA A 12 47.49 -6.60 10.40
CA ALA A 12 47.34 -6.58 11.85
C ALA A 12 47.57 -5.19 12.47
N THR A 13 48.57 -4.43 12.00
CA THR A 13 48.86 -3.08 12.51
C THR A 13 47.81 -2.05 12.09
N ALA A 14 47.24 -2.21 10.89
CA ALA A 14 46.13 -1.38 10.43
C ALA A 14 44.83 -1.64 11.23
N PHE A 15 44.57 -2.88 11.66
CA PHE A 15 43.43 -3.22 12.51
C PHE A 15 43.56 -2.66 13.94
N ILE A 16 44.77 -2.71 14.51
CA ILE A 16 45.03 -2.14 15.85
C ILE A 16 44.90 -0.61 15.84
N ALA A 17 45.26 0.04 14.72
CA ALA A 17 45.13 1.49 14.57
C ALA A 17 43.67 1.99 14.46
N THR A 18 42.70 1.13 14.09
CA THR A 18 41.28 1.51 13.98
C THR A 18 40.47 1.28 15.26
N LEU A 19 40.98 0.48 16.20
CA LEU A 19 40.37 0.21 17.51
C LEU A 19 40.07 1.48 18.35
N PRO A 20 40.94 2.49 18.43
CA PRO A 20 40.66 3.73 19.15
C PRO A 20 39.55 4.57 18.51
N TRP A 21 39.46 4.56 17.18
CA TRP A 21 38.41 5.28 16.45
C TRP A 21 37.05 4.58 16.61
N LEU A 22 37.04 3.25 16.65
CA LEU A 22 35.87 2.45 16.99
C LEU A 22 35.41 2.72 18.43
N SER A 23 36.32 2.72 19.41
CA SER A 23 35.96 3.00 20.80
C SER A 23 35.46 4.42 21.02
N LEU A 24 36.08 5.41 20.36
CA LEU A 24 35.62 6.81 20.39
C LEU A 24 34.23 6.95 19.77
N SER A 25 33.98 6.28 18.64
CA SER A 25 32.68 6.28 17.96
C SER A 25 31.58 5.64 18.80
N VAL A 26 31.88 4.50 19.44
CA VAL A 26 30.96 3.83 20.37
C VAL A 26 30.67 4.71 21.58
N THR A 27 31.69 5.36 22.14
CA THR A 27 31.53 6.26 23.30
C THR A 27 30.67 7.48 22.94
N ALA A 28 30.91 8.09 21.78
CA ALA A 28 30.10 9.21 21.29
C ALA A 28 28.63 8.79 21.04
N LEU A 29 28.40 7.59 20.49
CA LEU A 29 27.07 7.03 20.28
C LEU A 29 26.33 6.79 21.61
N CYS A 30 27.02 6.23 22.60
CA CYS A 30 26.47 6.01 23.94
C CYS A 30 26.14 7.35 24.64
N ALA A 31 27.05 8.34 24.58
CA ALA A 31 26.81 9.66 25.15
C ALA A 31 25.61 10.36 24.49
N TYR A 32 25.51 10.29 23.15
CA TYR A 32 24.38 10.82 22.40
C TYR A 32 23.07 10.12 22.78
N ALA A 33 23.08 8.79 22.88
CA ALA A 33 21.91 8.01 23.28
C ALA A 33 21.44 8.42 24.69
N THR A 34 22.33 8.51 25.66
CA THR A 34 22.00 8.91 27.04
C THR A 34 21.46 10.34 27.10
N ALA A 35 22.10 11.30 26.43
CA ALA A 35 21.61 12.68 26.36
C ALA A 35 20.21 12.76 25.73
N ARG A 36 19.97 11.95 24.70
CA ARG A 36 18.67 11.86 24.03
C ARG A 36 17.61 11.21 24.92
N CYS A 37 17.93 10.17 25.69
CA CYS A 37 17.02 9.57 26.67
C CYS A 37 16.57 10.59 27.72
N ILE A 38 17.51 11.37 28.25
CA ILE A 38 17.24 12.43 29.24
C ILE A 38 16.36 13.52 28.63
N TYR A 39 16.68 13.96 27.40
CA TYR A 39 15.86 14.93 26.69
C TYR A 39 14.43 14.43 26.46
N LEU A 40 14.26 13.19 25.99
CA LEU A 40 12.94 12.59 25.70
C LEU A 40 12.08 12.41 26.95
N LEU A 41 12.69 12.07 28.08
CA LEU A 41 11.98 11.86 29.34
C LEU A 41 11.54 13.15 30.03
N TYR A 42 12.35 14.22 29.95
CA TYR A 42 12.19 15.37 30.85
C TYR A 42 12.02 16.71 30.12
N PHE A 43 12.61 16.87 28.95
CA PHE A 43 12.67 18.17 28.26
C PHE A 43 11.88 18.21 26.95
N HIS A 44 11.46 17.04 26.45
CA HIS A 44 10.65 16.96 25.26
C HIS A 44 9.22 17.47 25.55
N PRO A 45 8.59 18.27 24.68
CA PRO A 45 7.24 18.80 24.85
C PRO A 45 6.13 17.76 25.08
N ALA A 46 6.44 16.48 24.88
CA ALA A 46 5.52 15.36 25.09
C ALA A 46 5.71 14.63 26.43
N SER A 47 6.74 14.97 27.22
CA SER A 47 6.98 14.42 28.56
C SER A 47 5.88 14.76 29.57
N GLN A 48 5.08 15.78 29.26
CA GLN A 48 3.92 16.22 30.04
C GLN A 48 2.70 15.30 29.91
N PHE A 49 2.68 14.37 28.94
CA PHE A 49 1.56 13.44 28.76
C PHE A 49 1.84 12.12 29.50
N PRO A 50 0.86 11.58 30.25
CA PRO A 50 1.07 10.37 31.04
C PRO A 50 1.25 9.13 30.15
N GLY A 51 2.38 8.43 30.30
CA GLY A 51 2.68 7.19 29.60
C GLY A 51 3.85 6.41 30.22
N PRO A 52 4.09 5.15 29.83
CA PRO A 52 5.20 4.36 30.36
C PRO A 52 6.55 5.01 29.99
N LYS A 53 7.38 5.34 31.00
CA LYS A 53 8.68 6.01 30.80
C LYS A 53 9.59 5.27 29.82
N PHE A 54 9.50 3.94 29.78
CA PHE A 54 10.28 3.12 28.86
C PHE A 54 9.84 3.30 27.39
N ALA A 55 8.55 3.58 27.13
CA ALA A 55 8.05 3.90 25.79
C ALA A 55 8.52 5.28 25.29
N ALA A 56 8.85 6.21 26.20
CA ALA A 56 9.46 7.49 25.84
C ALA A 56 10.93 7.35 25.38
N ILE A 57 11.61 6.26 25.78
CA ILE A 57 13.03 6.01 25.52
C ILE A 57 13.24 4.99 24.40
N SER A 58 12.37 3.97 24.34
CA SER A 58 12.57 2.78 23.52
C SER A 58 11.26 2.25 22.95
N ASN A 59 11.31 1.81 21.68
CA ASN A 59 10.21 1.18 20.98
C ASN A 59 10.20 -0.36 21.18
N VAL A 60 10.88 -0.89 22.20
CA VAL A 60 10.82 -2.31 22.56
C VAL A 60 9.42 -2.75 23.00
N PRO A 61 8.66 -1.98 23.82
CA PRO A 61 7.26 -2.31 24.12
C PRO A 61 6.41 -2.39 22.85
N TYR A 62 6.70 -1.51 21.89
CA TYR A 62 6.07 -1.47 20.58
C TYR A 62 6.36 -2.74 19.75
N ALA A 63 7.60 -3.23 19.73
CA ALA A 63 7.94 -4.52 19.13
C ALA A 63 7.23 -5.70 19.82
N CYS A 64 7.07 -5.64 21.15
CA CYS A 64 6.29 -6.63 21.89
C CYS A 64 4.78 -6.59 21.54
N HIS A 65 4.19 -5.41 21.31
CA HIS A 65 2.81 -5.29 20.83
C HIS A 65 2.64 -5.89 19.43
N TRP A 66 3.66 -5.79 18.57
CA TRP A 66 3.70 -6.44 17.25
C TRP A 66 3.66 -7.96 17.36
N LEU A 67 4.54 -8.53 18.19
CA LEU A 67 4.63 -9.98 18.41
C LEU A 67 3.40 -10.57 19.12
N ARG A 68 2.59 -9.73 19.78
CA ARG A 68 1.39 -10.13 20.53
C ARG A 68 0.08 -9.86 19.79
N GLY A 69 0.12 -9.43 18.53
CA GLY A 69 -1.09 -9.18 17.73
C GLY A 69 -1.93 -7.97 18.18
N ARG A 70 -1.43 -7.12 19.09
CA ARG A 70 -2.12 -5.88 19.54
C ARG A 70 -1.70 -4.65 18.73
N TRP A 71 -1.12 -4.89 17.56
CA TRP A 71 -0.56 -3.90 16.66
C TRP A 71 -1.49 -2.78 16.20
N PRO A 72 -2.79 -3.02 15.91
CA PRO A 72 -3.69 -1.97 15.44
C PRO A 72 -3.76 -0.75 16.37
N TRP A 73 -3.68 -0.97 17.68
CA TRP A 73 -3.67 0.06 18.72
C TRP A 73 -2.33 0.79 18.88
N ALA A 74 -1.24 0.21 18.38
CA ALA A 74 0.11 0.81 18.41
C ALA A 74 0.44 1.57 17.12
N VAL A 75 -0.21 1.23 16.00
CA VAL A 75 -0.22 2.02 14.77
C VAL A 75 -0.77 3.43 15.02
N GLU A 76 -1.59 3.57 16.08
CA GLU A 76 -2.21 4.82 16.50
C GLU A 76 -1.29 5.99 16.76
N GLU A 77 -0.22 5.73 17.48
CA GLU A 77 0.70 6.78 17.90
C GLU A 77 1.80 7.04 16.86
N MET A 78 1.98 6.15 15.89
CA MET A 78 3.13 6.14 14.97
C MET A 78 2.91 6.92 13.69
N VAL A 79 1.68 6.84 13.20
CA VAL A 79 1.09 7.75 12.21
C VAL A 79 1.35 9.23 12.58
N LYS A 80 1.47 9.54 13.88
CA LYS A 80 1.69 10.90 14.40
C LYS A 80 3.04 11.53 14.05
N LYS A 81 4.08 10.73 13.79
CA LYS A 81 5.49 11.18 13.92
C LYS A 81 6.38 10.93 12.71
N TYR A 82 6.01 10.00 11.83
CA TYR A 82 6.82 9.63 10.68
C TYR A 82 5.94 9.62 9.43
N ASP A 83 6.43 10.21 8.35
CA ASP A 83 5.87 9.95 7.04
C ASP A 83 6.26 8.52 6.63
N LEU A 84 5.40 7.57 7.02
CA LEU A 84 5.64 6.15 6.87
C LEU A 84 5.75 5.73 5.40
N MET A 85 5.36 6.59 4.45
CA MET A 85 5.24 6.24 3.04
C MET A 85 6.00 7.19 2.09
N ASP A 86 6.87 8.06 2.61
CA ASP A 86 7.83 8.80 1.78
C ASP A 86 8.97 7.87 1.31
N PHE A 87 9.02 7.56 0.01
CA PHE A 87 10.08 6.75 -0.58
C PHE A 87 11.40 7.51 -0.82
N GLY A 88 11.53 8.74 -0.31
CA GLY A 88 12.74 9.56 -0.41
C GLY A 88 12.87 10.28 -1.75
N THR A 89 11.78 10.41 -2.50
CA THR A 89 11.72 11.06 -3.82
C THR A 89 11.40 12.55 -3.73
N GLY A 90 10.98 13.04 -2.55
CA GLY A 90 10.54 14.43 -2.35
C GLY A 90 9.14 14.72 -2.93
N ASP A 91 8.43 13.71 -3.43
CA ASP A 91 7.05 13.80 -3.90
C ASP A 91 6.23 12.58 -3.48
N GLY A 92 5.24 12.79 -2.61
CA GLY A 92 4.37 11.75 -2.05
C GLY A 92 3.26 11.27 -3.01
N GLY A 93 3.21 11.79 -4.23
CA GLY A 93 2.12 11.51 -5.17
C GLY A 93 0.80 12.07 -4.66
N PHE A 94 -0.29 11.30 -4.74
CA PHE A 94 -1.61 11.74 -4.25
C PHE A 94 -2.02 11.07 -2.93
N ILE A 95 -1.59 9.81 -2.69
CA ILE A 95 -1.96 9.06 -1.48
C ILE A 95 -1.21 9.61 -0.25
N TRP A 96 0.06 9.98 -0.41
CA TRP A 96 0.95 10.35 0.69
C TRP A 96 1.20 11.86 0.80
N GLU A 97 0.48 12.68 0.04
CA GLU A 97 0.61 14.13 0.12
C GLU A 97 0.01 14.66 1.42
N GLN A 98 0.86 15.21 2.30
CA GLN A 98 0.46 15.72 3.61
C GLN A 98 0.00 17.18 3.56
N ASP A 99 0.52 17.99 2.63
CA ASP A 99 0.12 19.40 2.47
C ASP A 99 -1.30 19.48 1.91
N PRO A 100 -2.27 20.07 2.64
CA PRO A 100 -3.64 20.23 2.16
C PRO A 100 -3.76 21.00 0.84
N ALA A 101 -2.90 22.00 0.60
CA ALA A 101 -2.93 22.80 -0.61
C ALA A 101 -2.47 21.95 -1.81
N LYS A 102 -1.31 21.31 -1.69
CA LYS A 102 -0.79 20.41 -2.73
C LYS A 102 -1.72 19.21 -2.97
N ARG A 103 -2.27 18.60 -1.91
CA ARG A 103 -3.26 17.52 -2.02
C ARG A 103 -4.49 17.95 -2.81
N ARG A 104 -5.01 19.16 -2.56
CA ARG A 104 -6.17 19.69 -3.28
C ARG A 104 -5.87 19.87 -4.77
N GLU A 105 -4.67 20.35 -5.11
CA GLU A 105 -4.25 20.50 -6.50
C GLU A 105 -4.08 19.16 -7.22
N VAL A 106 -3.48 18.17 -6.57
CA VAL A 106 -3.35 16.81 -7.14
C VAL A 106 -4.73 16.15 -7.27
N ALA A 107 -5.59 16.27 -6.26
CA ALA A 107 -6.95 15.74 -6.29
C ALA A 107 -7.77 16.33 -7.44
N LYS A 108 -7.70 17.65 -7.69
CA LYS A 108 -8.38 18.29 -8.82
C LYS A 108 -8.02 17.66 -10.17
N LYS A 109 -6.77 17.21 -10.35
CA LYS A 109 -6.30 16.59 -11.60
C LYS A 109 -6.79 15.16 -11.78
N ILE A 110 -6.94 14.41 -10.68
CA ILE A 110 -7.27 12.98 -10.74
C ILE A 110 -8.76 12.68 -10.59
N LEU A 111 -9.50 13.52 -9.86
CA LEU A 111 -10.94 13.34 -9.59
C LEU A 111 -11.81 13.14 -10.84
N PRO A 112 -11.57 13.84 -11.99
CA PRO A 112 -12.33 13.60 -13.21
C PRO A 112 -12.29 12.14 -13.68
N ALA A 113 -11.19 11.43 -13.40
CA ALA A 113 -11.02 10.03 -13.75
C ALA A 113 -11.94 9.08 -12.95
N PHE A 114 -12.54 9.56 -11.87
CA PHE A 114 -13.49 8.84 -11.01
C PHE A 114 -14.93 9.37 -11.15
N SER A 115 -15.19 10.24 -12.12
CA SER A 115 -16.57 10.67 -12.43
C SER A 115 -17.42 9.51 -12.96
N THR A 116 -18.74 9.58 -12.79
CA THR A 116 -19.67 8.58 -13.34
C THR A 116 -19.44 8.33 -14.83
N LYS A 117 -19.22 9.40 -15.61
CA LYS A 117 -18.89 9.30 -17.04
C LYS A 117 -17.59 8.54 -17.27
N ALA A 118 -16.55 8.82 -16.48
CA ALA A 118 -15.26 8.16 -16.62
C ALA A 118 -15.29 6.69 -16.22
N ILE A 119 -16.06 6.34 -15.19
CA ILE A 119 -16.27 4.95 -14.77
C ILE A 119 -17.00 4.17 -15.87
N LYS A 120 -18.11 4.71 -16.40
CA LYS A 120 -18.84 4.09 -17.52
C LYS A 120 -17.95 3.91 -18.76
N ALA A 121 -17.09 4.89 -19.06
CA ALA A 121 -16.15 4.78 -20.18
C ALA A 121 -15.09 3.68 -20.01
N LYS A 122 -14.83 3.22 -18.79
CA LYS A 122 -13.89 2.13 -18.46
C LYS A 122 -14.59 0.77 -18.30
N GLU A 123 -15.91 0.74 -18.26
CA GLU A 123 -16.68 -0.48 -18.09
C GLU A 123 -16.34 -1.57 -19.13
N PRO A 124 -16.23 -1.27 -20.45
CA PRO A 124 -15.95 -2.30 -21.44
C PRO A 124 -14.63 -3.03 -21.21
N ILE A 125 -13.59 -2.33 -20.72
CA ILE A 125 -12.31 -2.97 -20.45
C ILE A 125 -12.37 -3.84 -19.20
N VAL A 126 -13.17 -3.46 -18.19
CA VAL A 126 -13.39 -4.31 -17.02
C VAL A 126 -14.11 -5.60 -17.42
N HIS A 127 -15.17 -5.51 -18.22
CA HIS A 127 -15.86 -6.69 -18.76
C HIS A 127 -14.92 -7.59 -19.56
N GLN A 128 -14.09 -7.02 -20.44
CA GLN A 128 -13.12 -7.80 -21.21
C GLN A 128 -12.23 -8.70 -20.32
N HIS A 129 -11.74 -8.17 -19.18
CA HIS A 129 -10.91 -8.96 -18.25
C HIS A 129 -11.73 -10.00 -17.47
N ILE A 130 -12.95 -9.65 -17.04
CA ILE A 130 -13.86 -10.56 -16.32
C ILE A 130 -14.32 -11.71 -17.22
N ASP A 131 -14.67 -11.42 -18.47
CA ASP A 131 -15.09 -12.41 -19.46
C ASP A 131 -13.96 -13.39 -19.76
N PHE A 132 -12.75 -12.87 -19.98
CA PHE A 132 -11.56 -13.70 -20.18
C PHE A 132 -11.28 -14.59 -18.97
N PHE A 133 -11.43 -14.05 -17.76
CA PHE A 133 -11.31 -14.81 -16.52
C PHE A 133 -12.35 -15.94 -16.45
N ILE A 134 -13.63 -15.66 -16.74
CA ILE A 134 -14.70 -16.67 -16.73
C ILE A 134 -14.46 -17.76 -17.78
N GLU A 135 -14.03 -17.38 -18.99
CA GLU A 135 -13.68 -18.32 -20.06
C GLU A 135 -12.54 -19.25 -19.60
N LYS A 136 -11.48 -18.68 -19.02
CA LYS A 136 -10.38 -19.46 -18.45
C LYS A 136 -10.86 -20.40 -17.35
N MET A 137 -11.66 -19.93 -16.40
CA MET A 137 -12.21 -20.76 -15.32
C MET A 137 -13.07 -21.93 -15.83
N LYS A 138 -13.80 -21.75 -16.93
CA LYS A 138 -14.52 -22.86 -17.58
C LYS A 138 -13.58 -23.91 -18.17
N SER A 139 -12.41 -23.49 -18.66
CA SER A 139 -11.41 -24.39 -19.26
C SER A 139 -10.55 -25.14 -18.24
N VAL A 140 -10.16 -24.48 -17.14
CA VAL A 140 -9.26 -25.05 -16.12
C VAL A 140 -10.01 -25.60 -14.90
N GLY A 141 -11.28 -25.21 -14.73
CA GLY A 141 -12.14 -25.66 -13.65
C GLY A 141 -12.61 -27.11 -13.80
N GLY A 142 -13.04 -27.71 -12.70
CA GLY A 142 -13.58 -29.08 -12.66
C GLY A 142 -12.53 -30.19 -12.57
N GLY A 143 -11.23 -29.86 -12.57
CA GLY A 143 -10.16 -30.80 -12.27
C GLY A 143 -10.15 -31.25 -10.80
N SER A 144 -9.60 -32.44 -10.55
CA SER A 144 -9.52 -33.03 -9.20
C SER A 144 -8.62 -32.27 -8.23
N GLU A 145 -7.65 -31.50 -8.75
CA GLU A 145 -6.72 -30.70 -7.93
C GLU A 145 -7.28 -29.32 -7.56
N GLY A 146 -8.44 -28.94 -8.13
CA GLY A 146 -8.99 -27.59 -7.98
C GLY A 146 -8.13 -26.52 -8.65
N VAL A 147 -8.48 -25.26 -8.40
CA VAL A 147 -7.79 -24.09 -8.97
C VAL A 147 -7.41 -23.17 -7.81
N ASP A 148 -6.17 -22.70 -7.78
CA ASP A 148 -5.73 -21.71 -6.79
C ASP A 148 -6.34 -20.34 -7.08
N MET A 149 -7.53 -20.11 -6.52
CA MET A 149 -8.27 -18.87 -6.71
C MET A 149 -7.53 -17.64 -6.18
N ASN A 150 -6.62 -17.78 -5.21
CA ASN A 150 -5.86 -16.62 -4.73
C ASN A 150 -4.93 -16.08 -5.81
N THR A 151 -4.20 -16.97 -6.49
CA THR A 151 -3.31 -16.60 -7.61
C THR A 151 -4.10 -16.08 -8.80
N TRP A 152 -5.25 -16.70 -9.12
CA TRP A 152 -6.09 -16.27 -10.23
C TRP A 152 -6.77 -14.91 -9.99
N MET A 153 -7.23 -14.62 -8.77
CA MET A 153 -7.74 -13.29 -8.41
C MET A 153 -6.65 -12.22 -8.48
N LEU A 154 -5.41 -12.58 -8.13
CA LEU A 154 -4.26 -11.69 -8.21
C LEU A 154 -3.97 -11.32 -9.67
N TRP A 155 -3.93 -12.31 -10.57
CA TRP A 155 -3.72 -12.07 -12.00
C TRP A 155 -4.83 -11.22 -12.62
N LEU A 156 -6.09 -11.51 -12.31
CA LEU A 156 -7.24 -10.73 -12.77
C LEU A 156 -7.13 -9.26 -12.33
N ALA A 157 -6.97 -9.03 -11.03
CA ALA A 157 -6.92 -7.68 -10.48
C ALA A 157 -5.71 -6.89 -11.01
N MET A 158 -4.57 -7.55 -11.21
CA MET A 158 -3.37 -6.92 -11.76
C MET A 158 -3.48 -6.60 -13.25
N ASP A 159 -4.02 -7.52 -14.06
CA ASP A 159 -4.21 -7.28 -15.50
C ASP A 159 -5.18 -6.11 -15.71
N MET A 160 -6.29 -6.08 -14.97
CA MET A 160 -7.22 -4.94 -14.96
C MET A 160 -6.54 -3.63 -14.53
N SER A 161 -5.80 -3.66 -13.42
CA SER A 161 -5.17 -2.45 -12.87
C SER A 161 -4.08 -1.90 -13.79
N ALA A 162 -3.29 -2.78 -14.43
CA ALA A 162 -2.26 -2.37 -15.38
C ALA A 162 -2.86 -1.69 -16.62
N ASP A 163 -3.99 -2.19 -17.10
CA ASP A 163 -4.70 -1.59 -18.22
C ASP A 163 -5.22 -0.20 -17.87
N LEU A 164 -5.86 -0.07 -16.71
CA LEU A 164 -6.43 1.20 -16.25
C LEU A 164 -5.37 2.22 -15.81
N ALA A 165 -4.18 1.78 -15.39
CA ALA A 165 -3.09 2.67 -14.96
C ALA A 165 -2.13 3.06 -16.10
N TYR A 166 -1.87 2.15 -17.06
CA TYR A 166 -0.84 2.33 -18.09
C TYR A 166 -1.28 2.05 -19.53
N ASN A 167 -2.55 1.66 -19.77
CA ASN A 167 -3.01 1.15 -21.07
C ASN A 167 -2.14 -0.03 -21.54
N ARG A 168 -1.87 -0.96 -20.63
CA ARG A 168 -0.97 -2.08 -20.86
C ARG A 168 -1.60 -3.39 -20.42
N GLU A 169 -1.67 -4.31 -21.37
CA GLU A 169 -2.00 -5.70 -21.11
C GLU A 169 -0.74 -6.43 -20.60
N LEU A 170 -0.81 -6.96 -19.36
CA LEU A 170 0.27 -7.78 -18.79
C LEU A 170 0.12 -9.27 -19.17
N HIS A 171 -1.07 -9.68 -19.61
CA HIS A 171 -1.40 -11.03 -20.07
C HIS A 171 -1.12 -12.14 -19.05
N GLN A 172 -1.23 -11.86 -17.74
CA GLN A 172 -0.90 -12.83 -16.71
C GLN A 172 -1.90 -13.99 -16.68
N MET A 173 -3.19 -13.70 -16.86
CA MET A 173 -4.21 -14.75 -16.98
C MET A 173 -4.02 -15.61 -18.23
N ARG A 174 -3.53 -15.02 -19.33
CA ARG A 174 -3.31 -15.73 -20.60
C ARG A 174 -2.10 -16.67 -20.51
N ASP A 175 -1.00 -16.15 -19.96
CA ASP A 175 0.27 -16.86 -19.86
C ASP A 175 0.38 -17.74 -18.61
N GLU A 176 -0.61 -17.66 -17.70
CA GLU A 176 -0.68 -18.41 -16.44
C GLU A 176 0.58 -18.22 -15.58
N LYS A 177 1.14 -17.00 -15.63
CA LYS A 177 2.36 -16.63 -14.93
C LYS A 177 2.35 -15.16 -14.55
N SER A 178 2.96 -14.85 -13.42
CA SER A 178 3.19 -13.47 -13.01
C SER A 178 4.18 -12.79 -13.95
N SER A 179 3.92 -11.53 -14.30
CA SER A 179 4.83 -10.78 -15.17
C SER A 179 6.13 -10.41 -14.43
N ASP A 180 7.23 -10.18 -15.17
CA ASP A 180 8.51 -9.74 -14.58
C ASP A 180 8.38 -8.41 -13.82
N PHE A 181 7.45 -7.55 -14.25
CA PHE A 181 7.12 -6.31 -13.55
C PHE A 181 6.55 -6.61 -12.16
N MET A 182 5.70 -7.62 -12.04
CA MET A 182 5.07 -8.02 -10.78
C MET A 182 6.05 -8.71 -9.84
N GLU A 183 6.81 -9.69 -10.32
CA GLU A 183 7.80 -10.39 -9.48
C GLU A 183 8.85 -9.41 -8.93
N THR A 184 9.21 -8.42 -9.74
CA THR A 184 10.13 -7.37 -9.34
C THR A 184 9.48 -6.45 -8.30
N LEU A 185 8.23 -6.00 -8.51
CA LEU A 185 7.49 -5.14 -7.58
C LEU A 185 7.26 -5.83 -6.22
N LEU A 186 6.64 -7.01 -6.21
CA LEU A 186 6.36 -7.78 -4.98
C LEU A 186 7.65 -8.17 -4.26
N GLY A 187 8.71 -8.49 -5.01
CA GLY A 187 10.02 -8.79 -4.47
C GLY A 187 10.68 -7.63 -3.71
N THR A 188 10.21 -6.39 -3.90
CA THR A 188 10.69 -5.21 -3.15
C THR A 188 9.89 -4.91 -1.87
N ASN A 189 8.80 -5.63 -1.59
CA ASN A 189 7.96 -5.37 -0.42
C ASN A 189 8.75 -5.50 0.90
N LEU A 190 9.64 -6.50 1.00
CA LEU A 190 10.53 -6.64 2.15
C LEU A 190 11.45 -5.43 2.34
N PHE A 191 11.98 -4.86 1.25
CA PHE A 191 12.80 -3.66 1.33
C PHE A 191 11.99 -2.46 1.82
N GLY A 192 10.79 -2.25 1.27
CA GLY A 192 9.86 -1.22 1.75
C GLY A 192 9.59 -1.37 3.25
N THR A 193 9.28 -2.58 3.69
CA THR A 193 8.99 -2.91 5.10
C THR A 193 10.19 -2.63 6.00
N ILE A 194 11.39 -3.06 5.62
CA ILE A 194 12.60 -2.84 6.44
C ILE A 194 12.91 -1.34 6.53
N ILE A 195 12.83 -0.59 5.44
CA ILE A 195 13.04 0.87 5.46
C ILE A 195 11.98 1.55 6.33
N GLN A 196 10.72 1.16 6.21
CA GLN A 196 9.62 1.68 7.04
C GLN A 196 9.84 1.40 8.53
N VAL A 197 10.19 0.17 8.89
CA VAL A 197 10.51 -0.21 10.27
C VAL A 197 11.73 0.56 10.77
N SER A 198 12.75 0.72 9.93
CA SER A 198 13.99 1.42 10.29
C SER A 198 13.79 2.91 10.55
N LYS A 199 12.86 3.56 9.83
CA LYS A 199 12.42 4.92 10.16
C LYS A 199 11.84 5.04 11.57
N LYS A 200 11.26 3.96 12.12
CA LYS A 200 10.77 3.91 13.51
C LYS A 200 11.90 3.88 14.54
N PHE A 201 13.11 3.47 14.14
CA PHE A 201 14.28 3.38 15.00
C PHE A 201 15.44 4.20 14.42
N PRO A 202 15.45 5.54 14.58
CA PRO A 202 16.44 6.41 13.95
C PRO A 202 17.91 6.04 14.23
N LEU A 203 18.18 5.43 15.40
CA LEU A 203 19.51 4.94 15.78
C LEU A 203 19.91 3.65 15.03
N LEU A 204 18.95 2.83 14.64
CA LEU A 204 19.15 1.58 13.88
C LEU A 204 18.97 1.79 12.37
N ALA A 205 18.49 2.96 11.94
CA ALA A 205 18.26 3.26 10.53
C ALA A 205 19.49 3.06 9.63
N PRO A 206 20.73 3.42 10.04
CA PRO A 206 21.92 3.12 9.24
C PRO A 206 22.19 1.61 9.09
N LEU A 207 21.76 0.80 10.06
CA LEU A 207 21.93 -0.66 10.06
C LEU A 207 20.85 -1.40 9.26
N ALA A 208 19.80 -0.71 8.82
CA ALA A 208 18.69 -1.27 8.03
C ALA A 208 19.18 -2.11 6.84
N TYR A 209 20.19 -1.59 6.12
CA TYR A 209 20.75 -2.23 4.93
C TYR A 209 21.47 -3.56 5.22
N LEU A 210 21.88 -3.81 6.47
CA LEU A 210 22.45 -5.09 6.88
C LEU A 210 21.39 -6.21 6.89
N PHE A 211 20.12 -5.85 7.15
CA PHE A 211 19.00 -6.77 7.24
C PHE A 211 18.28 -6.98 5.89
N VAL A 212 18.60 -6.18 4.87
CA VAL A 212 18.04 -6.37 3.53
C VAL A 212 18.94 -7.32 2.73
N PRO A 213 18.41 -8.45 2.23
CA PRO A 213 19.19 -9.33 1.36
C PRO A 213 19.71 -8.59 0.11
N PRO A 214 20.99 -8.76 -0.27
CA PRO A 214 21.55 -8.09 -1.45
C PRO A 214 20.78 -8.32 -2.75
N ARG A 215 20.13 -9.49 -2.88
CA ARG A 215 19.26 -9.83 -4.01
C ARG A 215 18.06 -8.90 -4.14
N VAL A 216 17.51 -8.41 -3.03
CA VAL A 216 16.38 -7.48 -3.00
C VAL A 216 16.83 -6.06 -3.36
N ILE A 217 17.95 -5.58 -2.76
CA ILE A 217 18.50 -4.25 -3.05
C ILE A 217 18.76 -4.07 -4.54
N ARG A 218 19.33 -5.10 -5.20
CA ARG A 218 19.61 -5.07 -6.64
C ARG A 218 18.36 -4.97 -7.53
N LYS A 219 17.17 -5.36 -7.03
CA LYS A 219 15.90 -5.26 -7.76
C LYS A 219 15.25 -3.87 -7.66
N VAL A 220 15.59 -3.07 -6.64
CA VAL A 220 14.94 -1.76 -6.40
C VAL A 220 15.13 -0.80 -7.59
N PRO A 221 16.34 -0.59 -8.14
CA PRO A 221 16.51 0.28 -9.31
C PRO A 221 15.75 -0.22 -10.55
N LYS A 222 15.66 -1.55 -10.71
CA LYS A 222 14.90 -2.18 -11.80
C LYS A 222 13.41 -1.83 -11.70
N THR A 223 12.84 -1.91 -10.49
CA THR A 223 11.41 -1.60 -10.23
C THR A 223 11.06 -0.17 -10.66
N PHE A 224 11.80 0.82 -10.16
CA PHE A 224 11.56 2.22 -10.51
C PHE A 224 11.81 2.50 -11.99
N LYS A 225 12.82 1.85 -12.59
CA LYS A 225 13.09 1.97 -14.03
C LYS A 225 11.94 1.40 -14.88
N MET A 226 11.40 0.25 -14.51
CA MET A 226 10.27 -0.35 -15.22
C MET A 226 9.04 0.56 -15.13
N ASN A 227 8.73 1.10 -13.95
CA ASN A 227 7.63 2.06 -13.79
C ASN A 227 7.82 3.31 -14.67
N SER A 228 9.01 3.90 -14.64
CA SER A 228 9.36 5.06 -15.49
C SER A 228 9.20 4.75 -16.98
N GLN A 229 9.60 3.54 -17.41
CA GLN A 229 9.41 3.09 -18.79
C GLN A 229 7.92 2.93 -19.16
N GLU A 230 7.08 2.38 -18.27
CA GLU A 230 5.64 2.27 -18.53
C GLU A 230 4.99 3.64 -18.67
N VAL A 231 5.31 4.57 -17.77
CA VAL A 231 4.78 5.93 -17.84
C VAL A 231 5.29 6.66 -19.09
N GLN A 232 6.56 6.49 -19.46
CA GLN A 232 7.07 7.10 -20.69
C GLN A 232 6.38 6.54 -21.93
N ARG A 233 6.22 5.21 -22.05
CA ARG A 233 5.45 4.59 -23.16
C ARG A 233 4.01 5.09 -23.19
N ARG A 234 3.43 5.35 -22.02
CA ARG A 234 2.06 5.88 -21.92
C ARG A 234 1.95 7.34 -22.34
N ILE A 235 2.96 8.17 -22.04
CA ILE A 235 3.08 9.54 -22.55
C ILE A 235 3.26 9.53 -24.07
N ASP A 236 4.08 8.63 -24.60
CA ASP A 236 4.38 8.55 -26.04
C ASP A 236 3.15 8.15 -26.87
N ARG A 237 2.25 7.34 -26.30
CA ARG A 237 0.96 6.92 -26.93
C ARG A 237 -0.20 7.86 -26.64
N ARG A 238 0.05 9.05 -26.10
CA ARG A 238 -0.99 10.01 -25.74
C ARG A 238 -1.86 10.37 -26.94
N GLY A 239 -3.18 10.31 -26.77
CA GLY A 239 -4.15 10.54 -27.85
C GLY A 239 -4.35 9.35 -28.79
N ASN A 240 -3.61 8.25 -28.59
CA ASN A 240 -3.74 7.01 -29.35
C ASN A 240 -3.74 5.80 -28.39
N THR A 241 -4.73 5.77 -27.49
CA THR A 241 -4.95 4.69 -26.51
C THR A 241 -6.06 3.76 -26.97
N ARG A 242 -6.02 2.49 -26.51
CA ARG A 242 -7.02 1.48 -26.89
C ARG A 242 -8.38 1.74 -26.23
N HIS A 243 -8.35 2.25 -25.01
CA HIS A 243 -9.50 2.67 -24.23
C HIS A 243 -9.10 3.81 -23.28
N PRO A 244 -10.07 4.55 -22.70
CA PRO A 244 -9.79 5.53 -21.66
C PRO A 244 -9.17 4.89 -20.43
N ASP A 245 -8.16 5.53 -19.85
CA ASP A 245 -7.50 5.10 -18.61
C ASP A 245 -7.35 6.27 -17.62
N PHE A 246 -6.72 6.07 -16.46
CA PHE A 246 -6.53 7.18 -15.50
C PHE A 246 -5.65 8.31 -16.02
N VAL A 247 -4.66 8.00 -16.86
CA VAL A 247 -3.69 8.96 -17.40
C VAL A 247 -4.34 9.86 -18.45
N ASP A 248 -5.35 9.40 -19.20
CA ASP A 248 -6.08 10.23 -20.16
C ASP A 248 -6.78 11.44 -19.50
N TYR A 249 -7.20 11.31 -18.24
CA TYR A 249 -7.82 12.41 -17.50
C TYR A 249 -6.79 13.35 -16.88
N MET A 250 -5.62 12.84 -16.49
CA MET A 250 -4.53 13.64 -15.91
C MET A 250 -3.71 14.36 -16.99
N LEU A 251 -3.60 13.75 -18.17
CA LEU A 251 -2.83 14.22 -19.31
C LEU A 251 -3.65 14.13 -20.62
N PRO A 252 -4.75 14.89 -20.75
CA PRO A 252 -5.61 14.89 -21.95
C PRO A 252 -4.81 15.26 -23.20
N PRO A 253 -5.15 14.79 -24.42
CA PRO A 253 -4.34 15.02 -25.63
C PRO A 253 -3.94 16.49 -25.87
N ASP A 254 -4.84 17.43 -25.55
CA ASP A 254 -4.66 18.86 -25.79
C ASP A 254 -3.80 19.60 -24.75
N ALA A 255 -3.49 18.96 -23.61
CA ALA A 255 -2.66 19.59 -22.58
C ALA A 255 -1.16 19.59 -22.97
N PRO A 256 -0.29 20.42 -22.38
CA PRO A 256 1.15 20.28 -22.58
C PRO A 256 1.67 18.96 -21.99
N ALA A 257 2.61 18.30 -22.67
CA ALA A 257 3.28 17.13 -22.12
C ALA A 257 4.16 17.53 -20.92
N PRO A 258 4.43 16.62 -19.96
CA PRO A 258 5.33 16.90 -18.84
C PRO A 258 6.73 17.27 -19.34
N THR A 259 7.16 18.50 -19.10
CA THR A 259 8.46 19.00 -19.60
C THR A 259 9.54 18.91 -18.53
N THR A 260 9.15 19.06 -17.26
CA THR A 260 10.11 19.05 -16.15
C THR A 260 10.30 17.65 -15.57
N LYS A 261 11.49 17.39 -15.02
CA LYS A 261 11.77 16.15 -14.28
C LYS A 261 10.78 15.94 -13.12
N LYS A 262 10.38 17.03 -12.45
CA LYS A 262 9.43 16.98 -11.33
C LYS A 262 8.05 16.51 -11.76
N GLU A 263 7.52 17.02 -12.88
CA GLU A 263 6.21 16.60 -13.41
C GLU A 263 6.22 15.13 -13.86
N LYS A 264 7.31 14.69 -14.50
CA LYS A 264 7.48 13.28 -14.88
C LYS A 264 7.48 12.36 -13.66
N VAL A 265 8.31 12.67 -12.66
CA VAL A 265 8.36 11.90 -11.40
C VAL A 265 7.00 11.90 -10.69
N HIS A 266 6.28 13.03 -10.69
CA HIS A 266 4.94 13.09 -10.13
C HIS A 266 3.98 12.11 -10.82
N LEU A 267 3.96 12.10 -12.15
CA LEU A 267 3.12 11.19 -12.93
C LEU A 267 3.52 9.72 -12.70
N GLU A 268 4.82 9.43 -12.62
CA GLU A 268 5.35 8.11 -12.26
C GLU A 268 4.86 7.63 -10.89
N GLN A 269 4.86 8.51 -9.88
CA GLN A 269 4.35 8.19 -8.55
C GLN A 269 2.85 7.95 -8.56
N VAL A 270 2.08 8.83 -9.22
CA VAL A 270 0.61 8.72 -9.27
C VAL A 270 0.18 7.46 -10.03
N ALA A 271 0.81 7.15 -11.16
CA ALA A 271 0.49 5.95 -11.94
C ALA A 271 0.81 4.67 -11.16
N LEU A 272 1.96 4.60 -10.48
CA LEU A 272 2.30 3.47 -9.61
C LEU A 272 1.32 3.32 -8.46
N GLN A 273 0.90 4.43 -7.83
CA GLN A 273 -0.07 4.43 -6.76
C GLN A 273 -1.44 3.94 -7.22
N LEU A 274 -1.91 4.40 -8.39
CA LEU A 274 -3.16 3.93 -9.01
C LEU A 274 -3.08 2.44 -9.34
N PHE A 275 -1.94 1.99 -9.87
CA PHE A 275 -1.72 0.58 -10.16
C PHE A 275 -1.80 -0.28 -8.89
N ILE A 276 -1.06 0.08 -7.83
CA ILE A 276 -1.04 -0.69 -6.57
C ILE A 276 -2.40 -0.69 -5.89
N ALA A 277 -3.02 0.50 -5.78
CA ALA A 277 -4.34 0.64 -5.17
C ALA A 277 -5.45 -0.04 -5.99
N GLY A 278 -5.24 -0.24 -7.30
CA GLY A 278 -6.20 -0.87 -8.20
C GLY A 278 -6.18 -2.39 -8.18
N PHE A 279 -5.10 -3.05 -7.77
CA PHE A 279 -5.04 -4.53 -7.75
C PHE A 279 -5.22 -5.12 -6.35
N ASP A 280 -4.48 -4.64 -5.34
CA ASP A 280 -4.34 -5.37 -4.06
C ASP A 280 -5.68 -5.41 -3.28
N PRO A 281 -6.41 -4.30 -3.11
CA PRO A 281 -7.71 -4.34 -2.45
C PRO A 281 -8.75 -5.14 -3.23
N ILE A 282 -8.72 -5.08 -4.57
CA ILE A 282 -9.68 -5.75 -5.44
C ILE A 282 -9.50 -7.28 -5.40
N GLN A 283 -8.25 -7.76 -5.46
CA GLN A 283 -7.92 -9.17 -5.28
C GLN A 283 -8.48 -9.69 -3.95
N LEU A 284 -8.21 -8.98 -2.84
CA LEU A 284 -8.64 -9.40 -1.51
C LEU A 284 -10.16 -9.49 -1.41
N VAL A 285 -10.88 -8.51 -1.97
CA VAL A 285 -12.36 -8.53 -1.96
C VAL A 285 -12.91 -9.67 -2.82
N PHE A 286 -12.36 -9.90 -4.01
CA PHE A 286 -12.80 -11.03 -4.85
C PHE A 286 -12.53 -12.38 -4.19
N PHE A 287 -11.31 -12.58 -3.67
CA PHE A 287 -10.95 -13.80 -2.97
C PHE A 287 -11.78 -14.01 -1.71
N GLY A 288 -11.94 -12.97 -0.88
CA GLY A 288 -12.76 -13.00 0.33
C GLY A 288 -14.21 -13.32 0.04
N SER A 289 -14.80 -12.71 -1.00
CA SER A 289 -16.19 -12.95 -1.41
C SER A 289 -16.38 -14.42 -1.77
N LEU A 290 -15.50 -14.97 -2.62
CA LEU A 290 -15.56 -16.38 -3.02
C LEU A 290 -15.34 -17.31 -1.82
N PHE A 291 -14.37 -17.01 -0.96
CA PHE A 291 -14.09 -17.83 0.22
C PHE A 291 -15.31 -17.94 1.14
N PHE A 292 -15.95 -16.81 1.49
CA PHE A 292 -17.12 -16.81 2.37
C PHE A 292 -18.33 -17.47 1.72
N LEU A 293 -18.59 -17.19 0.44
CA LEU A 293 -19.70 -17.82 -0.29
C LEU A 293 -19.54 -19.34 -0.40
N LEU A 294 -18.31 -19.84 -0.63
CA LEU A 294 -18.03 -21.28 -0.68
C LEU A 294 -18.10 -21.95 0.69
N LYS A 295 -17.92 -21.18 1.77
CA LYS A 295 -18.06 -21.68 3.15
C LYS A 295 -19.51 -21.77 3.61
N GLU A 296 -20.38 -20.95 3.04
CA GLU A 296 -21.80 -20.85 3.40
C GLU A 296 -22.70 -21.17 2.18
N PRO A 297 -22.95 -22.47 1.88
CA PRO A 297 -23.64 -22.88 0.66
C PRO A 297 -25.04 -22.29 0.50
N GLU A 298 -25.78 -22.11 1.59
CA GLU A 298 -27.12 -21.49 1.58
C GLU A 298 -27.06 -20.04 1.11
N ILE A 299 -26.05 -19.28 1.53
CA ILE A 299 -25.85 -17.89 1.12
C ILE A 299 -25.50 -17.83 -0.36
N LEU A 300 -24.62 -18.72 -0.82
CA LEU A 300 -24.27 -18.84 -2.23
C LEU A 300 -25.48 -19.20 -3.10
N GLU A 301 -26.31 -20.14 -2.68
CA GLU A 301 -27.52 -20.54 -3.40
C GLU A 301 -28.48 -19.36 -3.57
N ASN A 302 -28.74 -18.61 -2.49
CA ASN A 302 -29.59 -17.41 -2.52
C ASN A 302 -29.02 -16.33 -3.45
N LEU A 303 -27.70 -16.09 -3.43
CA LEU A 303 -27.05 -15.11 -4.31
C LEU A 303 -27.14 -15.54 -5.78
N VAL A 304 -26.89 -16.82 -6.05
CA VAL A 304 -27.02 -17.39 -7.40
C VAL A 304 -28.46 -17.27 -7.89
N GLN A 305 -29.45 -17.50 -7.01
CA GLN A 305 -30.87 -17.36 -7.35
C GLN A 305 -31.22 -15.91 -7.68
N GLU A 306 -30.80 -14.93 -6.87
CA GLU A 306 -31.04 -13.50 -7.16
C GLU A 306 -30.45 -13.13 -8.53
N ILE A 307 -29.18 -13.47 -8.78
CA ILE A 307 -28.51 -13.12 -10.04
C ILE A 307 -29.19 -13.83 -11.22
N ARG A 308 -29.38 -15.14 -11.17
CA ARG A 308 -29.92 -15.92 -12.31
C ARG A 308 -31.38 -15.64 -12.62
N SER A 309 -32.15 -15.11 -11.68
CA SER A 309 -33.54 -14.70 -11.91
C SER A 309 -33.69 -13.24 -12.34
N SER A 310 -32.64 -12.43 -12.22
CA SER A 310 -32.68 -11.00 -12.54
C SER A 310 -32.32 -10.66 -14.00
N PHE A 311 -31.72 -11.60 -14.74
CA PHE A 311 -31.22 -11.36 -16.10
C PHE A 311 -31.62 -12.50 -17.03
N GLU A 312 -32.01 -12.17 -18.27
CA GLU A 312 -32.31 -13.17 -19.30
C GLU A 312 -31.05 -13.61 -20.04
N SER A 313 -30.08 -12.71 -20.15
CA SER A 313 -28.82 -12.92 -20.87
C SER A 313 -27.61 -12.41 -20.10
N TYR A 314 -26.43 -12.93 -20.44
CA TYR A 314 -25.17 -12.50 -19.81
C TYR A 314 -24.84 -11.03 -20.12
N ASP A 315 -25.20 -10.54 -21.31
CA ASP A 315 -24.91 -9.17 -21.76
C ASP A 315 -25.72 -8.10 -21.00
N GLU A 316 -26.77 -8.49 -20.27
CA GLU A 316 -27.56 -7.59 -19.42
C GLU A 316 -26.90 -7.32 -18.06
N ILE A 317 -25.84 -8.04 -17.70
CA ILE A 317 -25.15 -7.91 -16.42
C ILE A 317 -24.26 -6.65 -16.46
N VAL A 318 -24.88 -5.49 -16.31
CA VAL A 318 -24.21 -4.18 -16.32
C VAL A 318 -24.25 -3.51 -14.94
N PRO A 319 -23.26 -2.65 -14.58
CA PRO A 319 -23.13 -2.06 -13.26
C PRO A 319 -24.37 -1.32 -12.75
N ASP A 320 -25.08 -0.60 -13.64
CA ASP A 320 -26.28 0.16 -13.28
C ASP A 320 -27.41 -0.74 -12.76
N VAL A 321 -27.54 -1.96 -13.29
CA VAL A 321 -28.56 -2.94 -12.86
C VAL A 321 -28.08 -3.71 -11.63
N LEU A 322 -26.80 -4.11 -11.60
CA LEU A 322 -26.18 -4.77 -10.44
C LEU A 322 -26.26 -3.93 -9.16
N ALA A 323 -26.16 -2.61 -9.29
CA ALA A 323 -26.29 -1.69 -8.15
C ALA A 323 -27.68 -1.73 -7.48
N ALA A 324 -28.70 -2.21 -8.18
CA ALA A 324 -30.05 -2.35 -7.65
C ALA A 324 -30.31 -3.68 -6.93
N LEU A 325 -29.41 -4.67 -7.05
CA LEU A 325 -29.58 -6.00 -6.48
C LEU A 325 -29.25 -6.02 -4.97
N PRO A 326 -30.25 -6.14 -4.07
CA PRO A 326 -30.01 -5.96 -2.64
C PRO A 326 -29.14 -7.07 -2.03
N TYR A 327 -29.30 -8.33 -2.43
CA TYR A 327 -28.59 -9.44 -1.82
C TYR A 327 -27.13 -9.52 -2.28
N LEU A 328 -26.85 -9.26 -3.56
CA LEU A 328 -25.50 -9.06 -4.08
C LEU A 328 -24.76 -7.96 -3.30
N ASN A 329 -25.37 -6.79 -3.15
CA ASN A 329 -24.75 -5.69 -2.41
C ASN A 329 -24.56 -6.05 -0.92
N ALA A 330 -25.50 -6.77 -0.31
CA ALA A 330 -25.34 -7.27 1.06
C ALA A 330 -24.13 -8.22 1.19
N CYS A 331 -23.95 -9.16 0.26
CA CYS A 331 -22.79 -10.07 0.24
C CYS A 331 -21.46 -9.31 0.10
N ILE A 332 -21.41 -8.32 -0.78
CA ILE A 332 -20.22 -7.47 -0.97
C ILE A 332 -19.93 -6.67 0.30
N HIS A 333 -20.94 -6.04 0.90
CA HIS A 333 -20.79 -5.27 2.13
C HIS A 333 -20.34 -6.14 3.30
N GLU A 334 -20.88 -7.35 3.43
CA GLU A 334 -20.50 -8.28 4.49
C GLU A 334 -19.07 -8.79 4.30
N THR A 335 -18.67 -9.05 3.06
CA THR A 335 -17.27 -9.37 2.74
C THR A 335 -16.35 -8.22 3.13
N LEU A 336 -16.70 -6.98 2.80
CA LEU A 336 -15.90 -5.80 3.18
C LEU A 336 -15.87 -5.57 4.70
N ARG A 337 -16.92 -5.99 5.43
CA ARG A 337 -17.01 -5.94 6.89
C ARG A 337 -16.08 -6.96 7.55
N LEU A 338 -16.08 -8.20 7.04
CA LEU A 338 -15.30 -9.31 7.59
C LEU A 338 -13.84 -9.34 7.11
N HIS A 339 -13.60 -8.88 5.89
CA HIS A 339 -12.30 -8.91 5.24
C HIS A 339 -11.95 -7.52 4.68
N SER A 340 -11.63 -6.61 5.59
CA SER A 340 -11.18 -5.27 5.22
C SER A 340 -9.72 -5.29 4.81
N ALA A 341 -9.43 -4.93 3.55
CA ALA A 341 -8.06 -4.78 3.05
C ALA A 341 -7.22 -3.77 3.87
N ASN A 342 -7.87 -2.78 4.50
CA ASN A 342 -7.21 -1.75 5.30
C ASN A 342 -7.91 -1.54 6.65
N ALA A 343 -7.69 -2.48 7.59
CA ALA A 343 -8.28 -2.44 8.93
C ALA A 343 -7.89 -1.20 9.77
N THR A 344 -6.83 -0.47 9.43
CA THR A 344 -6.34 0.70 10.20
C THR A 344 -6.69 2.06 9.59
N GLY A 345 -7.34 2.09 8.42
CA GLY A 345 -7.57 3.33 7.68
C GLY A 345 -6.26 4.07 7.33
N MET A 346 -6.38 5.26 6.73
CA MET A 346 -5.22 6.14 6.52
C MET A 346 -5.08 7.15 7.66
N PRO A 347 -3.85 7.51 8.04
CA PRO A 347 -3.58 8.56 9.02
C PRO A 347 -4.30 9.87 8.70
N ARG A 348 -4.82 10.56 9.72
CA ARG A 348 -5.42 11.90 9.60
C ARG A 348 -4.85 12.80 10.68
N THR A 349 -4.67 14.09 10.39
CA THR A 349 -4.28 15.09 11.39
C THR A 349 -5.53 15.79 11.91
N SER A 350 -5.71 15.82 13.24
CA SER A 350 -6.83 16.48 13.88
C SER A 350 -6.83 17.98 13.57
N PRO A 351 -7.94 18.56 13.13
CA PRO A 351 -8.10 20.01 13.02
C PRO A 351 -8.34 20.68 14.39
N GLY A 352 -8.51 19.92 15.47
CA GLY A 352 -8.97 20.41 16.77
C GLY A 352 -10.48 20.20 16.90
N ALA A 353 -10.92 19.00 17.24
CA ALA A 353 -12.34 18.62 17.25
C ALA A 353 -12.68 17.67 18.41
N PHE A 354 -13.95 17.68 18.83
CA PHE A 354 -14.47 16.68 19.77
C PHE A 354 -14.84 15.39 19.02
N VAL A 355 -14.42 14.25 19.55
CA VAL A 355 -14.79 12.90 19.09
C VAL A 355 -15.18 12.10 20.32
N ASP A 356 -16.39 11.53 20.32
CA ASP A 356 -16.94 10.74 21.44
C ASP A 356 -16.83 11.45 22.81
N GLY A 357 -17.10 12.77 22.83
CA GLY A 357 -17.02 13.59 24.03
C GLY A 357 -15.61 13.99 24.46
N ILE A 358 -14.57 13.50 23.79
CA ILE A 358 -13.16 13.81 24.07
C ILE A 358 -12.66 14.85 23.07
N TYR A 359 -12.13 15.97 23.57
CA TYR A 359 -11.47 16.96 22.71
C TYR A 359 -10.12 16.43 22.22
N ILE A 360 -9.95 16.37 20.91
CA ILE A 360 -8.70 16.01 20.25
C ILE A 360 -8.00 17.29 19.76
N PRO A 361 -6.87 17.69 20.36
CA PRO A 361 -6.15 18.91 19.97
C PRO A 361 -5.72 18.93 18.50
N LYS A 362 -5.69 20.13 17.93
CA LYS A 362 -5.17 20.35 16.57
C LYS A 362 -3.74 19.85 16.44
N GLY A 363 -3.43 19.19 15.32
CA GLY A 363 -2.09 18.66 15.05
C GLY A 363 -1.82 17.27 15.63
N LEU A 364 -2.70 16.75 16.49
CA LEU A 364 -2.64 15.35 16.93
C LEU A 364 -3.15 14.46 15.79
N LEU A 365 -2.43 13.42 15.34
CA LEU A 365 -3.00 12.48 14.38
C LEU A 365 -3.87 11.43 15.10
N PRO A 366 -5.22 11.50 15.12
CA PRO A 366 -6.00 10.42 15.71
C PRO A 366 -5.80 9.19 14.83
N VAL A 367 -5.68 8.01 15.43
CA VAL A 367 -5.98 6.80 14.69
C VAL A 367 -7.33 6.34 15.13
N ARG A 368 -8.15 6.08 14.11
CA ARG A 368 -9.49 5.62 14.33
C ARG A 368 -9.49 4.10 14.27
N SER A 369 -10.29 3.54 15.15
CA SER A 369 -10.85 2.19 15.13
C SER A 369 -11.23 1.75 13.71
N GLY A 370 -10.70 0.60 13.29
CA GLY A 370 -11.18 -0.10 12.11
C GLY A 370 -12.67 -0.49 12.23
N PRO A 371 -13.28 -0.96 11.13
CA PRO A 371 -14.67 -1.44 11.13
C PRO A 371 -14.92 -2.59 12.12
N GLU A 372 -13.88 -3.33 12.51
CA GLU A 372 -13.95 -4.39 13.52
C GLU A 372 -14.08 -3.89 14.97
N GLY A 373 -14.06 -2.57 15.19
CA GLY A 373 -14.34 -1.94 16.49
C GLY A 373 -15.80 -1.54 16.72
N MET A 374 -16.69 -1.72 15.74
CA MET A 374 -18.12 -1.38 15.87
C MET A 374 -19.05 -2.59 16.00
N TYR A 375 -18.52 -3.82 15.93
CA TYR A 375 -19.33 -5.04 16.04
C TYR A 375 -18.65 -6.07 16.95
N TRP A 376 -18.62 -5.81 18.26
CA TRP A 376 -18.45 -6.85 19.26
C TRP A 376 -19.65 -6.86 20.21
N ALA A 377 -20.45 -7.92 20.03
CA ALA A 377 -21.31 -8.59 21.02
C ALA A 377 -22.50 -7.82 21.61
N GLY A 378 -23.67 -8.08 21.02
CA GLY A 378 -24.78 -8.66 21.80
C GLY A 378 -25.71 -7.72 22.54
N ASP A 379 -26.78 -7.31 21.86
CA ASP A 379 -28.09 -7.37 22.48
C ASP A 379 -28.35 -8.83 22.95
N ARG A 380 -28.17 -9.09 24.25
CA ARG A 380 -29.17 -9.74 25.12
C ARG A 380 -28.59 -10.07 26.50
N MET A 381 -29.44 -9.75 27.49
CA MET A 381 -29.46 -10.14 28.91
C MET A 381 -28.57 -9.32 29.86
N GLU A 382 -29.08 -8.67 30.89
CA GLU A 382 -30.45 -8.51 31.43
C GLU A 382 -30.43 -7.32 32.44
N PRO A 383 -31.59 -6.87 32.94
CA PRO A 383 -31.72 -5.68 33.77
C PRO A 383 -31.32 -5.95 35.23
N ASP A 384 -30.80 -4.91 35.89
CA ASP A 384 -31.13 -4.52 37.27
C ASP A 384 -30.67 -3.07 37.52
#